data_AF-A0A4S8LZE6-F1
#
_entry.id   AF-A0A4S8LZE6-F1
#
_cell.length_a   1.000
_cell.length_b   1.000
_cell.length_c   1.000
_cell.angle_alpha   90.00
_cell.angle_beta   90.00
_cell.angle_gamma   90.00
#
_symmetry.space_group_name_H-M   'P 1'
#
loop_
_entity.id
_entity.type
_entity.pdbx_description
1 polymer ?
#
loop_
_entity_poly.entity_id
_entity_poly.type
_entity_poly.pdbx_seq_one_letter_code
_entity_poly.pdbx_strand_id
1 'polypeptide(L)' 'LLHIAQSIRDFGPPSCYWAFPMERYCGTLTPDIRSRRFPFRSLDRSVAEHALLTQIGLSY' A
#
# COMPACT_ATOMS: atom_id res chain seq x y z
N LEU A 1 -12.66 -7.49 -7.94
CA LEU A 1 -13.20 -6.20 -8.42
C LEU A 1 -14.62 -5.90 -7.91
N LEU A 2 -15.45 -6.89 -7.56
CA LEU A 2 -16.82 -6.67 -7.05
C LEU A 2 -16.89 -5.89 -5.72
N HIS A 3 -15.89 -6.04 -4.84
CA HIS A 3 -15.87 -5.37 -3.53
C HIS A 3 -15.66 -3.86 -3.61
N ILE A 4 -15.07 -3.35 -4.70
CA ILE A 4 -14.74 -1.93 -4.83
C ILE A 4 -16.03 -1.11 -4.96
N ALA A 5 -17.03 -1.61 -5.69
CA ALA A 5 -18.30 -0.91 -5.88
C ALA A 5 -19.10 -0.74 -4.58
N GLN A 6 -19.06 -1.74 -3.69
CA GLN A 6 -19.72 -1.66 -2.38
C GLN A 6 -19.00 -0.65 -1.48
N SER A 7 -17.67 -0.73 -1.40
CA SER A 7 -16.87 0.25 -0.66
C SER A 7 -17.06 1.69 -1.16
N ILE A 8 -17.26 1.91 -2.46
CA ILE A 8 -17.51 3.25 -3.00
C ILE A 8 -18.86 3.82 -2.51
N ARG A 9 -19.88 2.98 -2.36
CA ARG A 9 -21.19 3.42 -1.87
C ARG A 9 -21.14 3.73 -0.37
N ASP A 10 -20.43 2.90 0.39
CA ASP A 10 -20.38 3.01 1.84
C ASP A 10 -19.42 4.13 2.31
N PHE A 11 -18.33 4.37 1.57
CA PHE A 11 -17.26 5.30 1.96
C PHE A 11 -17.12 6.53 1.05
N GLY A 12 -17.91 6.61 -0.02
CA GLY A 12 -17.87 7.70 -0.98
C GLY A 12 -16.89 7.48 -2.15
N PRO A 13 -16.76 8.48 -3.04
CA PRO A 13 -15.93 8.36 -4.23
C PRO A 13 -14.49 7.98 -3.86
N PRO A 14 -13.84 7.07 -4.62
CA PRO A 14 -12.49 6.66 -4.31
C PRO A 14 -11.53 7.84 -4.16
N SER A 15 -11.69 8.88 -4.97
CA SER A 15 -10.83 10.07 -4.92
C SER A 15 -10.87 10.79 -3.57
N CYS A 16 -12.04 10.95 -2.96
CA CYS A 16 -12.19 11.66 -1.69
C CYS A 16 -11.82 10.78 -0.50
N TYR A 17 -12.25 9.51 -0.51
CA TYR A 17 -11.96 8.59 0.59
C TYR A 17 -10.50 8.12 0.60
N TRP A 18 -9.93 7.84 -0.58
CA TRP A 18 -8.59 7.29 -0.68
C TRP A 18 -7.50 8.35 -0.64
N ALA A 19 -7.78 9.64 -0.81
CA ALA A 19 -6.75 10.68 -0.76
C ALA A 19 -5.90 10.60 0.53
N PHE A 20 -6.55 10.58 1.69
CA PHE A 20 -5.86 10.53 2.98
C PHE A 20 -5.09 9.21 3.24
N PRO A 21 -5.69 8.02 3.11
CA PRO A 21 -4.94 6.77 3.31
C PRO A 21 -3.86 6.58 2.23
N MET A 22 -4.08 7.07 1.01
CA MET A 22 -3.08 7.00 -0.07
C MET A 22 -1.90 7.92 0.21
N GLU A 23 -2.11 9.14 0.71
CA GLU A 23 -1.04 10.03 1.16
C GLU A 23 -0.22 9.40 2.28
N ARG A 24 -0.90 8.82 3.28
CA ARG A 24 -0.23 8.12 4.38
C ARG A 24 0.58 6.93 3.89
N TYR A 25 0.01 6.14 2.99
CA TYR A 25 0.66 4.97 2.39
C TYR A 25 1.86 5.39 1.53
N CYS A 26 1.72 6.38 0.65
CA CYS A 26 2.84 6.96 -0.11
C CYS A 26 3.94 7.49 0.81
N GLY A 27 3.57 8.13 1.93
CA GLY A 27 4.51 8.58 2.96
C GLY A 27 5.31 7.42 3.57
N THR A 28 4.68 6.27 3.83
CA THR A 28 5.38 5.07 4.30
C THR A 28 6.25 4.42 3.22
N LEU A 29 5.88 4.50 1.95
CA LEU A 29 6.64 3.92 0.84
C LEU A 29 7.84 4.78 0.43
N THR A 30 7.76 6.10 0.60
CA THR A 30 8.82 7.05 0.23
C THR A 30 10.21 6.70 0.81
N PRO A 31 10.37 6.38 2.11
CA PRO A 31 11.68 5.98 2.65
C PRO A 31 12.20 4.64 2.09
N ASP A 32 11.32 3.77 1.58
CA ASP A 32 11.73 2.50 0.99
C ASP A 32 12.26 2.62 -0.45
N ILE A 33 12.08 3.78 -1.09
CA ILE A 33 12.70 4.12 -2.37
C ILE A 33 14.17 4.50 -2.14
N ARG A 34 14.96 3.57 -1.59
CA ARG A 34 16.38 3.75 -1.29
C ARG A 34 17.25 3.86 -2.54
N SER A 35 16.81 3.27 -3.66
CA SER A 35 17.51 3.38 -4.94
C SER A 35 16.88 4.42 -5.86
N ARG A 36 17.64 5.48 -6.18
CA ARG A 36 17.24 6.47 -7.20
C ARG A 36 17.36 5.95 -8.63
N ARG A 37 18.11 4.85 -8.86
CA ARG A 37 18.31 4.24 -10.19
C ARG A 37 17.22 3.24 -10.56
N PHE A 38 16.73 2.48 -9.56
CA PHE A 38 15.65 1.51 -9.75
C PHE A 38 14.62 1.61 -8.63
N PRO A 39 13.78 2.67 -8.65
CA PRO A 39 12.82 2.95 -7.58
C PRO A 39 11.80 1.81 -7.41
N PHE A 40 11.23 1.32 -8.52
CA PHE A 40 10.22 0.25 -8.48
C PHE A 40 10.76 -1.09 -7.97
N ARG A 41 11.98 -1.47 -8.37
CA ARG A 41 12.62 -2.72 -7.88
C ARG A 41 12.88 -2.69 -6.38
N SER A 42 13.20 -1.52 -5.83
CA SER A 42 13.43 -1.34 -4.39
C SER A 42 12.11 -1.40 -3.62
N LEU A 43 11.06 -0.80 -4.17
CA LEU A 43 9.71 -0.86 -3.62
C LEU A 43 9.16 -2.30 -3.61
N ASP A 44 9.24 -3.01 -4.73
CA ASP A 44 8.74 -4.40 -4.83
C ASP A 44 9.39 -5.30 -3.76
N ARG A 45 10.70 -5.11 -3.53
CA ARG A 45 11.41 -5.85 -2.48
C ARG A 45 10.89 -5.49 -1.09
N SER A 46 10.70 -4.22 -0.79
CA SER A 46 10.17 -3.80 0.52
C SER A 46 8.74 -4.31 0.75
N VAL A 47 7.89 -4.23 -0.27
CA VAL A 47 6.49 -4.71 -0.18
C VAL A 47 6.46 -6.22 0.05
N ALA A 48 7.29 -6.99 -0.65
CA ALA A 48 7.40 -8.44 -0.44
C ALA A 48 7.92 -8.79 0.96
N GLU A 49 8.91 -8.04 1.47
CA GLU A 49 9.45 -8.21 2.83
C GLU A 49 8.39 -7.91 3.90
N HIS A 50 7.67 -6.79 3.78
CA HIS A 50 6.57 -6.45 4.68
C HIS A 50 5.43 -7.48 4.66
N ALA A 51 5.07 -7.98 3.47
CA ALA A 51 4.05 -9.02 3.33
C ALA A 51 4.49 -10.32 4.02
N LEU A 52 5.75 -10.72 3.85
CA LEU A 52 6.31 -11.92 4.49
C LEU A 52 6.37 -11.78 6.02
N LEU A 53 6.81 -10.63 6.53
CA LEU A 53 6.81 -10.35 7.97
C LEU A 53 5.40 -10.37 8.56
N THR A 54 4.43 -9.79 7.85
CA THR A 54 3.02 -9.83 8.25
C THR A 54 2.49 -11.26 8.27
N GLN A 55 2.79 -12.05 7.25
CA GLN A 55 2.35 -13.44 7.15
C GLN A 55 2.97 -14.32 8.27
N ILE A 56 4.26 -14.14 8.57
CA ILE A 56 4.92 -14.85 9.66
C ILE A 56 4.32 -14.45 11.01
N GLY A 57 4.09 -13.15 11.23
CA GLY A 57 3.47 -12.65 12.46
C GLY A 57 2.02 -13.11 12.66
N LEU A 58 1.29 -13.40 11.58
CA LEU A 58 -0.06 -13.99 11.65
C LEU A 58 -0.05 -15.51 11.91
N SER A 59 1.08 -16.17 11.69
CA SER A 59 1.24 -17.62 11.87
C SER A 59 1.72 -18.01 13.28
N TYR A 60 2.02 -17.03 14.14
CA TYR A 60 2.44 -17.21 15.53
C TYR A 60 1.35 -16.72 16.47
#